data_AF-A0AAE6YLS2-F1
#
_entry.id   AF-A0AAE6YLS2-F1
#
_cell.length_a   1.000
_cell.length_b   1.000
_cell.length_c   1.000
_cell.angle_alpha   90.00
_cell.angle_beta   90.00
_cell.angle_gamma   90.00
#
_symmetry.space_group_name_H-M   'P 1'
#
loop_
_entity.id
_entity.type
_entity.pdbx_description
1 polymer ?
#
loop_
_entity_poly.entity_id
_entity_poly.type
_entity_poly.pdbx_seq_one_letter_code
_entity_poly.pdbx_strand_id
1 'polypeptide(L)'
;MSKTYKPLDELLKETGMTFEAIAKKAGIKSYTLYRLRQNPSKMDQIDIVKISDATGIDDKKISELSLFFARKVDKLQHLAS
;
A
#
# COMPACT_ATOMS: atom_id res chain seq x y z
N MET A 1 0.62 6.19 17.54
CA MET A 1 1.04 6.42 16.13
C MET A 1 0.39 5.38 15.24
N SER A 2 -0.19 5.78 14.11
CA SER A 2 -0.65 4.81 13.11
C SER A 2 0.54 3.96 12.68
N LYS A 3 0.43 2.63 12.75
CA LYS A 3 1.48 1.72 12.27
C LYS A 3 1.51 1.65 10.74
N THR A 4 0.53 2.25 10.05
CA THR A 4 0.36 2.21 8.59
C THR A 4 0.57 3.58 7.94
N TYR A 5 0.94 3.55 6.66
CA TYR A 5 1.12 4.71 5.81
C TYR A 5 -0.25 5.28 5.40
N LYS A 6 -0.63 6.39 6.05
CA LYS A 6 -1.96 7.01 5.89
C LYS A 6 -2.39 7.27 4.44
N PRO A 7 -1.54 7.78 3.54
CA PRO A 7 -1.96 8.04 2.16
C PRO A 7 -2.43 6.78 1.42
N LEU A 8 -1.82 5.62 1.68
CA LEU A 8 -2.30 4.36 1.10
C LEU A 8 -3.61 3.91 1.76
N ASP A 9 -3.75 4.09 3.08
CA ASP A 9 -5.00 3.78 3.78
C ASP A 9 -6.18 4.64 3.29
N GLU A 10 -5.93 5.92 3.02
CA GLU A 10 -6.91 6.87 2.48
C GLU A 10 -7.33 6.47 1.06
N LEU A 11 -6.36 6.23 0.18
CA LEU A 11 -6.62 5.76 -1.19
C LEU A 11 -7.46 4.48 -1.21
N LEU A 12 -7.13 3.49 -0.37
CA LEU A 12 -7.90 2.25 -0.29
C LEU A 12 -9.32 2.46 0.28
N LYS A 13 -9.52 3.42 1.19
CA LYS A 13 -10.83 3.73 1.77
C LYS A 13 -11.76 4.46 0.80
N GLU A 14 -11.23 5.20 -0.17
CA GLU A 14 -12.03 5.86 -1.22
C GLU A 14 -12.88 4.87 -2.03
N THR A 15 -12.47 3.61 -2.07
CA THR A 15 -13.21 2.52 -2.73
C THR A 15 -14.50 2.13 -2.00
N GLY A 16 -14.67 2.56 -0.74
CA GLY A 16 -15.75 2.11 0.15
C GLY A 16 -15.60 0.67 0.66
N MET A 17 -14.53 -0.05 0.28
CA MET A 17 -14.30 -1.43 0.71
C MET A 17 -13.60 -1.50 2.07
N THR A 18 -13.92 -2.52 2.86
CA THR A 18 -13.11 -2.85 4.03
C THR A 18 -11.78 -3.46 3.59
N PHE A 19 -10.72 -3.32 4.40
CA PHE A 19 -9.43 -3.92 4.09
C PHE A 19 -9.49 -5.45 3.97
N GLU A 20 -10.38 -6.10 4.73
CA GLU A 20 -10.62 -7.54 4.62
C GLU A 20 -11.23 -7.91 3.25
N ALA A 21 -12.18 -7.12 2.76
CA ALA A 21 -12.78 -7.32 1.44
C ALA A 21 -11.74 -7.12 0.32
N ILE A 22 -10.87 -6.11 0.44
CA ILE A 22 -9.77 -5.86 -0.49
C ILE A 22 -8.80 -7.04 -0.50
N ALA A 23 -8.34 -7.49 0.66
CA ALA A 23 -7.42 -8.62 0.77
C ALA A 23 -8.02 -9.90 0.16
N LYS A 24 -9.29 -10.18 0.45
CA LYS A 24 -10.03 -11.32 -0.09
C LYS A 24 -10.12 -11.27 -1.61
N LYS A 25 -10.48 -10.11 -2.19
CA LYS A 25 -10.56 -9.93 -3.65
C LYS A 25 -9.19 -10.01 -4.34
N ALA A 26 -8.16 -9.45 -3.71
CA ALA A 26 -6.78 -9.51 -4.19
C ALA A 26 -6.14 -10.91 -4.07
N GLY A 27 -6.84 -11.88 -3.45
CA GLY A 27 -6.30 -13.23 -3.24
C GLY A 27 -5.09 -13.26 -2.29
N ILE A 28 -5.03 -12.33 -1.32
CA ILE A 28 -3.96 -12.25 -0.32
C ILE A 28 -4.52 -12.37 1.09
N LYS A 29 -3.68 -12.78 2.06
CA LYS A 29 -4.07 -12.80 3.46
C LYS A 29 -4.26 -11.38 3.98
N SER A 30 -5.24 -11.14 4.86
CA SER A 30 -5.46 -9.83 5.48
C SER A 30 -4.20 -9.28 6.17
N TYR A 31 -3.41 -10.17 6.78
CA TYR A 31 -2.12 -9.81 7.38
C TYR A 31 -1.08 -9.37 6.34
N THR A 32 -1.08 -9.93 5.13
CA THR A 32 -0.22 -9.48 4.03
C THR A 32 -0.57 -8.04 3.64
N LEU A 33 -1.86 -7.75 3.39
CA LEU A 33 -2.30 -6.39 3.08
C LEU A 33 -1.94 -5.41 4.21
N TYR A 34 -2.10 -5.83 5.47
CA TYR A 34 -1.70 -5.01 6.61
C TYR A 34 -0.20 -4.66 6.57
N ARG A 35 0.70 -5.62 6.31
CA ARG A 35 2.14 -5.36 6.20
C ARG A 35 2.50 -4.43 5.04
N LEU A 36 1.84 -4.59 3.89
CA LEU A 36 2.03 -3.68 2.75
C LEU A 36 1.57 -2.25 3.10
N ARG A 37 0.48 -2.11 3.86
CA ARG A 37 0.05 -0.81 4.40
C ARG A 37 1.01 -0.23 5.44
N GLN A 38 1.76 -1.05 6.17
CA GLN A 38 2.81 -0.57 7.07
C GLN A 38 4.06 -0.11 6.31
N ASN A 39 4.43 -0.82 5.25
CA ASN A 39 5.61 -0.52 4.46
C ASN A 39 5.31 -0.71 2.96
N PRO A 40 4.74 0.31 2.30
CA PRO A 40 4.35 0.25 0.90
C PRO A 40 5.48 -0.10 -0.06
N SER A 41 6.73 0.28 0.27
CA SER A 41 7.89 0.00 -0.60
C SER A 41 8.23 -1.49 -0.72
N LYS A 42 7.57 -2.36 0.05
CA LYS A 42 7.65 -3.81 -0.11
C LYS A 42 6.70 -4.39 -1.15
N MET A 43 5.76 -3.60 -1.67
CA MET A 43 4.90 -4.04 -2.77
C MET A 43 5.75 -4.24 -4.02
N ASP A 44 5.70 -5.44 -4.59
CA ASP A 44 6.16 -5.67 -5.95
C ASP A 44 5.06 -5.37 -6.96
N GLN A 45 5.35 -5.56 -8.25
CA GLN A 45 4.37 -5.34 -9.31
C GLN A 45 3.15 -6.26 -9.20
N ILE A 46 3.30 -7.48 -8.67
CA ILE A 46 2.21 -8.44 -8.52
C ILE A 46 1.25 -7.99 -7.42
N ASP A 47 1.78 -7.51 -6.29
CA ASP A 47 0.99 -6.93 -5.21
C ASP A 47 0.18 -5.72 -5.70
N ILE A 48 0.84 -4.83 -6.46
CA ILE A 48 0.19 -3.64 -7.04
C ILE A 48 -0.96 -4.03 -7.97
N VAL A 49 -0.72 -4.96 -8.91
CA VAL A 49 -1.75 -5.43 -9.85
C VAL A 49 -2.92 -6.07 -9.10
N LYS A 50 -2.66 -6.95 -8.13
CA LYS A 50 -3.71 -7.59 -7.34
C LYS A 50 -4.57 -6.59 -6.57
N ILE A 51 -3.95 -5.56 -5.99
CA ILE A 51 -4.68 -4.52 -5.26
C ILE A 51 -5.46 -3.65 -6.25
N SER A 52 -4.87 -3.28 -7.39
CA SER A 52 -5.54 -2.57 -8.49
C SER A 52 -6.80 -3.31 -8.94
N ASP A 53 -6.67 -4.59 -9.31
CA ASP A 53 -7.78 -5.43 -9.76
C ASP A 53 -8.87 -5.58 -8.68
N ALA A 54 -8.48 -5.69 -7.41
CA ALA A 54 -9.41 -5.83 -6.29
C ALA A 54 -10.23 -4.57 -6.00
N THR A 55 -9.65 -3.39 -6.28
CA THR A 55 -10.18 -2.08 -5.85
C THR A 55 -10.70 -1.21 -6.98
N GLY A 56 -10.27 -1.47 -8.22
CA GLY A 56 -10.48 -0.58 -9.37
C GLY A 56 -9.58 0.66 -9.36
N ILE A 57 -8.62 0.76 -8.43
CA ILE A 57 -7.66 1.86 -8.39
C ILE A 57 -6.59 1.62 -9.44
N ASP A 58 -6.24 2.66 -10.19
CA ASP A 58 -5.12 2.66 -11.15
C ASP A 58 -3.81 2.20 -10.50
N ASP A 59 -3.16 1.19 -11.09
CA ASP A 59 -1.91 0.60 -10.64
C ASP A 59 -0.79 1.64 -10.52
N LYS A 60 -0.77 2.66 -11.38
CA LYS A 60 0.18 3.78 -11.32
C LYS A 60 0.04 4.58 -10.04
N LYS A 61 -1.19 4.85 -9.58
CA LYS A 61 -1.42 5.59 -8.32
C LYS A 61 -0.88 4.82 -7.12
N ILE A 62 -1.08 3.51 -7.10
CA ILE A 62 -0.56 2.63 -6.03
C ILE A 62 0.98 2.61 -6.07
N SER A 63 1.56 2.48 -7.28
CA SER A 63 3.01 2.52 -7.51
C SER A 63 3.64 3.83 -7.06
N GLU A 64 3.04 4.98 -7.41
CA GLU A 64 3.52 6.30 -7.01
C GLU A 64 3.57 6.47 -5.48
N LEU A 65 2.55 6.01 -4.76
CA LEU A 65 2.56 6.03 -3.29
C LEU A 65 3.64 5.11 -2.70
N SER A 66 3.83 3.93 -3.28
CA SER A 66 4.91 3.01 -2.89
C SER A 66 6.28 3.66 -3.03
N LEU A 67 6.53 4.28 -4.19
CA LEU A 67 7.78 4.97 -4.50
C LEU A 67 8.01 6.20 -3.63
N PHE A 68 6.96 7.00 -3.39
CA PHE A 68 7.05 8.17 -2.52
C PHE A 68 7.42 7.77 -1.08
N PHE A 69 6.82 6.69 -0.57
CA PHE A 69 7.17 6.14 0.73
C PHE A 69 8.65 5.73 0.78
N ALA A 70 9.13 4.97 -0.23
CA ALA A 70 10.53 4.54 -0.32
C ALA A 70 11.49 5.74 -0.26
N ARG A 71 11.24 6.78 -1.06
CA ARG A 71 12.05 8.01 -1.08
C ARG A 71 12.03 8.77 0.24
N LYS A 72 10.89 8.78 0.96
CA LYS A 72 10.80 9.42 2.27
C LYS A 72 11.62 8.67 3.32
N VAL A 73 11.56 7.33 3.31
CA VAL A 73 12.35 6.48 4.22
C VAL A 73 13.84 6.65 3.95
N ASP A 74 14.25 6.60 2.67
CA ASP A 74 15.63 6.78 2.24
C ASP A 74 16.22 8.12 2.72
N LYS A 75 15.50 9.23 2.49
CA LYS A 75 15.90 10.55 3.00
C LYS A 75 16.08 10.57 4.52
N LEU A 76 15.21 9.90 5.27
CA LEU A 76 15.30 9.85 6.73
C LEU A 76 16.50 9.03 7.21
N GLN A 77 16.87 7.96 6.50
CA GLN A 77 18.05 7.16 6.82
C GLN A 77 19.35 7.94 6.59
N HIS A 78 19.41 8.72 5.51
CA HIS A 78 20.55 9.60 5.22
C HIS A 78 20.69 10.78 6.21
N LEU A 79 19.60 11.26 6.80
CA LEU A 79 19.65 12.31 7.83
C LEU A 79 20.02 11.78 9.23
N ALA A 80 19.90 10.47 9.47
CA ALA A 80 20.19 9.82 10.74
C ALA A 80 21.59 9.17 10.79
N SER A 81 22.35 9.25 9.70
CA SER A 81 23.73 8.78 9.57
C SER A 81 24.72 9.93 9.68
#